data_AF-A0A521LVR9-F1
#
_entry.id   AF-A0A521LVR9-F1
#
_cell.length_a   1.000
_cell.length_b   1.000
_cell.length_c   1.000
_cell.angle_alpha   90.00
_cell.angle_beta   90.00
_cell.angle_gamma   90.00
#
_symmetry.space_group_name_H-M   'P 1'
#
loop_
_entity.id
_entity.type
_entity.pdbx_description
1 polymer ?
#
loop_
_entity_poly.entity_id
_entity_poly.type
_entity_poly.pdbx_seq_one_letter_code
_entity_poly.pdbx_strand_id
1 'polypeptide(L)'
;MDSGPAGTPTRVVVTDRDRTTVYTYYRSEFTNGNCPPGLAKKNNGCLPPGQAKKLWSVGQPLPPTTVYHQLPQPLMMQLAPPPPGYDYVRVDDDIVLMNRDTRLVTEIISNLGQLMN
;
A
#
# COMPACT_ATOMS: atom_id res chain seq x y z
N MET A 1 -3.70 31.74 -26.75
CA MET A 1 -2.93 30.57 -27.21
C MET A 1 -1.51 30.79 -26.76
N ASP A 2 -1.03 30.09 -25.74
CA ASP A 2 0.32 29.50 -25.72
C ASP A 2 0.60 28.79 -24.38
N SER A 3 1.04 27.54 -24.53
CA SER A 3 1.89 26.72 -23.65
C SER A 3 1.50 26.47 -22.19
N GLY A 4 0.76 25.37 -21.97
CA GLY A 4 0.79 24.63 -20.71
C GLY A 4 2.12 23.86 -20.56
N PRO A 5 2.67 23.75 -19.34
CA PRO A 5 3.96 23.08 -19.15
C PRO A 5 3.83 21.60 -19.49
N ALA A 6 4.74 21.13 -20.34
CA ALA A 6 4.92 19.74 -20.69
C ALA A 6 5.07 18.90 -19.41
N GLY A 7 4.16 17.94 -19.23
CA GLY A 7 4.30 16.93 -18.20
C GLY A 7 5.56 16.13 -18.47
N THR A 8 6.59 16.35 -17.66
CA THR A 8 7.62 15.35 -17.44
C THR A 8 6.92 14.04 -17.06
N PRO A 9 7.35 12.87 -17.56
CA PRO A 9 6.83 11.62 -17.04
C PRO A 9 7.22 11.57 -15.57
N THR A 10 6.29 11.91 -14.68
CA THR A 10 6.46 11.80 -13.25
C THR A 10 6.74 10.33 -13.01
N ARG A 11 8.01 9.97 -12.88
CA ARG A 11 8.40 8.76 -12.20
C ARG A 11 7.85 8.96 -10.80
N VAL A 12 6.66 8.43 -10.55
CA VAL A 12 6.04 8.44 -9.23
C VAL A 12 6.93 7.53 -8.41
N VAL A 13 7.91 8.14 -7.77
CA VAL A 13 8.74 7.51 -6.75
C VAL A 13 7.90 7.59 -5.49
N VAL A 14 7.62 6.46 -4.88
CA VAL A 14 7.01 6.45 -3.55
C VAL A 14 7.94 7.21 -2.62
N THR A 15 7.50 8.38 -2.19
CA THR A 15 8.33 9.29 -1.39
C THR A 15 8.30 8.90 0.09
N ASP A 16 9.27 9.36 0.87
CA ASP A 16 9.22 9.21 2.34
C ASP A 16 7.97 9.87 2.95
N ARG A 17 7.44 10.90 2.29
CA ARG A 17 6.15 11.50 2.64
C ARG A 17 5.01 10.50 2.44
N ASP A 18 4.93 9.84 1.30
CA ASP A 18 3.88 8.83 1.04
C ASP A 18 3.96 7.69 2.07
N ARG A 19 5.17 7.24 2.39
CA ARG A 19 5.42 6.23 3.44
C ARG A 19 4.88 6.72 4.80
N THR A 20 5.17 7.97 5.15
CA THR A 20 4.69 8.60 6.40
C THR A 20 3.17 8.81 6.42
N THR A 21 2.57 9.13 5.28
CA THR A 21 1.12 9.30 5.14
C THR A 21 0.40 7.96 5.34
N VAL A 22 0.85 6.89 4.66
CA VAL A 22 0.35 5.53 4.87
C VAL A 22 0.50 5.11 6.33
N TYR A 23 1.68 5.33 6.92
CA TYR A 23 1.98 5.07 8.32
C TYR A 23 0.96 5.73 9.25
N THR A 24 0.75 7.04 9.09
CA THR A 24 -0.08 7.84 10.00
C THR A 24 -1.54 7.44 9.90
N TYR A 25 -2.02 7.20 8.67
CA TYR A 25 -3.39 6.78 8.41
C TYR A 25 -3.71 5.46 9.12
N TYR A 26 -2.93 4.40 8.86
CA TYR A 26 -3.22 3.10 9.45
C TYR A 26 -2.95 3.03 10.95
N ARG A 27 -1.96 3.78 11.47
CA ARG A 27 -1.76 3.91 12.91
C ARG A 27 -3.00 4.48 13.62
N SER A 28 -3.61 5.51 13.05
CA SER A 28 -4.85 6.09 13.56
C SER A 28 -5.99 5.06 13.55
N GLU A 29 -6.20 4.35 12.43
CA GLU A 29 -7.21 3.30 12.32
C GLU A 29 -7.02 2.21 13.40
N PHE A 30 -5.78 1.77 13.64
CA PHE A 30 -5.46 0.79 14.67
C PHE A 30 -5.77 1.28 16.07
N THR A 31 -5.40 2.52 16.41
CA THR A 31 -5.70 3.11 17.74
C THR A 31 -7.19 3.27 18.00
N ASN A 32 -7.99 3.42 16.93
CA ASN A 32 -9.45 3.48 17.00
C ASN A 32 -10.11 2.08 17.01
N GLY A 33 -9.32 1.00 16.94
CA GLY A 33 -9.82 -0.37 16.93
C GLY A 33 -10.32 -0.89 15.57
N ASN A 34 -10.09 -0.13 14.50
CA ASN A 34 -10.43 -0.50 13.13
C ASN A 34 -9.27 -1.30 12.52
N CYS A 35 -9.36 -2.63 12.54
CA CYS A 35 -8.40 -3.47 11.84
C CYS A 35 -8.81 -3.65 10.36
N PRO A 36 -7.95 -3.32 9.39
CA PRO A 36 -8.18 -3.57 7.98
C PRO A 36 -8.40 -5.08 7.71
N PRO A 37 -9.17 -5.44 6.67
CA PRO A 37 -9.38 -6.84 6.28
C PRO A 37 -8.06 -7.62 6.12
N GLY A 38 -7.94 -8.80 6.71
CA GLY A 38 -6.68 -9.54 6.70
C GLY A 38 -5.70 -9.14 7.80
N LEU A 39 -5.97 -8.12 8.63
CA LEU A 39 -5.31 -7.94 9.93
C LEU A 39 -6.28 -8.34 11.05
N ALA A 40 -5.83 -9.17 11.99
CA ALA A 40 -6.66 -9.66 13.08
C ALA A 40 -6.48 -8.81 14.34
N LYS A 41 -7.60 -8.38 14.95
CA LYS A 41 -7.57 -7.75 16.28
C LYS A 41 -7.13 -8.77 17.32
N LYS A 42 -6.04 -8.46 18.04
CA LYS A 42 -5.52 -9.22 19.17
C LYS A 42 -5.29 -8.29 20.37
N ASN A 43 -4.97 -8.85 21.52
CA ASN A 43 -4.82 -8.11 22.79
C ASN A 43 -3.78 -6.97 22.76
N ASN A 44 -2.89 -6.93 21.76
CA ASN A 44 -1.85 -5.90 21.60
C ASN A 44 -2.02 -5.04 20.33
N GLY A 45 -3.12 -5.15 19.58
CA GLY A 45 -3.35 -4.41 18.34
C GLY A 45 -3.79 -5.27 17.15
N CYS A 46 -3.70 -4.71 15.95
CA CYS A 46 -4.10 -5.36 14.69
C CYS A 46 -2.95 -6.20 14.12
N LEU A 47 -2.75 -7.43 14.62
CA LEU A 47 -1.63 -8.28 14.21
C LEU A 47 -1.90 -9.01 12.89
N PRO A 48 -0.87 -9.23 12.04
CA PRO A 48 -1.00 -10.07 10.86
C PRO A 48 -1.42 -11.50 11.28
N PRO A 49 -2.38 -12.13 10.58
CA PRO A 49 -2.87 -13.47 10.88
C PRO A 49 -1.82 -14.50 10.47
N GLY A 50 -0.96 -14.83 11.43
CA GLY A 50 0.16 -15.74 11.22
C GLY A 50 1.35 -14.98 10.64
N GLN A 51 2.56 -15.33 11.08
CA GLN A 51 3.78 -14.93 10.37
C GLN A 51 3.89 -15.76 9.09
N ALA A 52 2.85 -15.70 8.24
CA ALA A 52 2.82 -16.37 6.97
C ALA A 52 4.00 -15.83 6.16
N LYS A 53 4.79 -16.73 5.59
CA LYS A 53 5.89 -16.35 4.69
C LYS A 53 5.29 -15.42 3.64
N LYS A 54 5.80 -14.18 3.55
CA LYS A 54 5.39 -13.24 2.51
C LYS A 54 5.56 -13.92 1.16
N LEU A 55 4.44 -14.10 0.46
CA LEU A 55 4.41 -14.78 -0.85
C LEU A 55 4.65 -13.80 -2.01
N TRP A 56 4.93 -12.53 -1.71
CA TRP A 56 5.16 -11.48 -2.69
C TRP A 56 6.50 -10.79 -2.46
N SER A 57 7.08 -10.33 -3.55
CA SER A 57 8.34 -9.60 -3.57
C SER A 57 8.34 -8.64 -4.76
N VAL A 58 9.13 -7.57 -4.67
CA VAL A 58 9.36 -6.69 -5.82
C VAL A 58 9.87 -7.50 -7.02
N GLY A 59 9.35 -7.20 -8.20
CA GLY A 59 9.69 -7.87 -9.45
C GLY A 59 8.96 -9.19 -9.69
N GLN A 60 8.02 -9.58 -8.82
CA GLN A 60 7.20 -10.78 -9.00
C GLN A 60 5.69 -10.42 -9.04
N PRO A 61 4.90 -11.10 -9.88
CA PRO A 61 3.45 -11.03 -9.81
C PRO A 61 2.94 -11.54 -8.46
N LEU A 62 1.90 -10.90 -7.92
CA LEU A 62 1.17 -11.49 -6.81
C LEU A 62 0.61 -12.86 -7.24
N PRO A 63 0.73 -13.90 -6.40
CA PRO A 63 0.11 -15.18 -6.67
C PRO A 63 -1.39 -15.03 -6.96
N PRO A 64 -1.97 -15.85 -7.86
CA PRO A 64 -3.38 -15.75 -8.22
C PRO A 64 -4.33 -15.78 -7.01
N THR A 65 -4.00 -16.58 -6.00
CA THR A 65 -4.76 -16.78 -4.76
C THR A 65 -4.59 -15.65 -3.74
N THR A 66 -3.62 -14.76 -3.93
CA THR A 66 -3.36 -13.66 -3.00
C THR A 66 -4.46 -12.62 -3.12
N VAL A 67 -5.16 -12.36 -2.02
CA VAL A 67 -6.17 -11.29 -1.96
C VAL A 67 -5.45 -9.96 -1.75
N TYR A 68 -5.87 -8.93 -2.48
CA TYR A 68 -5.44 -7.56 -2.27
C TYR A 68 -6.66 -6.65 -2.16
N HIS A 69 -6.49 -5.53 -1.46
CA HIS A 69 -7.53 -4.53 -1.27
C HIS A 69 -7.06 -3.18 -1.79
N GLN A 70 -7.96 -2.43 -2.42
CA GLN A 70 -7.72 -1.04 -2.77
C GLN A 70 -7.50 -0.22 -1.48
N LEU A 71 -6.64 0.79 -1.55
CA LEU A 71 -6.50 1.73 -0.44
C LEU A 71 -7.79 2.53 -0.23
N PRO A 72 -8.14 2.91 1.01
CA PRO A 72 -9.25 3.82 1.25
C PRO A 72 -9.09 5.14 0.50
N GLN A 73 -10.18 5.66 -0.06
CA GLN A 73 -10.19 6.94 -0.77
C GLN A 73 -9.54 8.10 0.00
N PRO A 74 -9.79 8.29 1.31
CA PRO A 74 -9.14 9.35 2.09
C PRO A 74 -7.61 9.23 2.13
N LEU A 75 -7.07 8.02 2.10
CA LEU A 75 -5.64 7.78 2.04
C LEU A 75 -5.12 8.06 0.63
N MET A 76 -5.78 7.55 -0.42
CA MET A 76 -5.38 7.77 -1.80
C MET A 76 -5.27 9.24 -2.18
N MET A 77 -6.18 10.09 -1.71
CA MET A 77 -6.15 11.54 -1.98
C MET A 77 -4.93 12.26 -1.37
N GLN A 78 -4.25 11.65 -0.41
CA GLN A 78 -3.08 12.23 0.25
C GLN A 78 -1.75 11.74 -0.34
N LEU A 79 -1.78 10.67 -1.13
CA LEU A 79 -0.61 10.09 -1.78
C LEU A 79 -0.37 10.74 -3.13
N ALA A 80 0.89 10.69 -3.60
CA ALA A 80 1.18 10.97 -5.00
C ALA A 80 0.40 9.98 -5.90
N PRO A 81 -0.26 10.44 -6.99
CA PRO A 81 -1.06 9.56 -7.83
C PRO A 81 -0.20 8.45 -8.44
N PRO A 82 -0.66 7.19 -8.50
CA PRO A 82 0.13 6.12 -9.09
C PRO A 82 0.32 6.36 -10.61
N PRO A 83 1.39 5.83 -11.22
CA PRO A 83 1.56 5.90 -12.66
C PRO A 83 0.40 5.23 -13.41
N PRO A 84 0.10 5.63 -14.67
CA PRO A 84 -0.91 4.98 -15.48
C PRO A 84 -0.70 3.46 -15.56
N GLY A 85 -1.76 2.68 -15.29
CA GLY A 85 -1.70 1.21 -15.28
C GLY A 85 -1.26 0.59 -13.96
N TYR A 86 -1.01 1.39 -12.92
CA TYR A 86 -0.64 0.92 -11.59
C TYR A 86 -1.65 1.36 -10.54
N ASP A 87 -1.77 0.56 -9.49
CA ASP A 87 -2.56 0.87 -8.30
C ASP A 87 -1.72 0.69 -7.04
N TYR A 88 -1.97 1.53 -6.04
CA TYR A 88 -1.58 1.21 -4.68
C TYR A 88 -2.60 0.24 -4.08
N VAL A 89 -2.11 -0.92 -3.66
CA VAL A 89 -2.95 -1.94 -3.05
C VAL A 89 -2.36 -2.40 -1.74
N ARG A 90 -3.23 -2.77 -0.81
CA ARG A 90 -2.84 -3.46 0.41
C ARG A 90 -2.89 -4.96 0.20
N VAL A 91 -1.78 -5.62 0.50
CA VAL A 91 -1.64 -7.08 0.50
C VAL A 91 -1.25 -7.47 1.91
N ASP A 92 -2.20 -8.05 2.65
CA ASP A 92 -2.01 -8.35 4.08
C ASP A 92 -1.58 -7.10 4.87
N ASP A 93 -0.35 -7.11 5.41
CA ASP A 93 0.28 -6.03 6.16
C ASP A 93 1.14 -5.09 5.30
N ASP A 94 1.28 -5.34 4.00
CA ASP A 94 2.07 -4.48 3.12
C ASP A 94 1.20 -3.58 2.24
N ILE A 95 1.66 -2.35 2.02
CA ILE A 95 1.18 -1.51 0.92
C ILE A 95 2.18 -1.62 -0.23
N VAL A 96 1.68 -1.96 -1.42
CA VAL A 96 2.51 -2.15 -2.61
C VAL A 96 2.01 -1.34 -3.79
N LEU A 97 2.93 -0.93 -4.65
CA LEU A 97 2.60 -0.47 -6.00
C LEU A 97 2.55 -1.68 -6.91
N MET A 98 1.41 -1.89 -7.56
CA MET A 98 1.15 -3.07 -8.37
C MET A 98 0.66 -2.67 -9.76
N ASN A 99 1.18 -3.31 -10.80
CA ASN A 99 0.63 -3.20 -12.14
C ASN A 99 -0.75 -3.88 -12.20
N ARG A 100 -1.77 -3.17 -12.68
CA ARG A 100 -3.16 -3.62 -12.63
C ARG A 100 -3.43 -4.86 -13.49
N ASP A 101 -2.77 -4.97 -14.64
CA ASP A 101 -3.04 -6.03 -15.61
C ASP A 101 -2.26 -7.31 -15.29
N THR A 102 -1.00 -7.16 -14.87
CA THR A 102 -0.08 -8.29 -14.65
C THR A 102 0.03 -8.71 -13.18
N ARG A 103 -0.53 -7.92 -12.27
CA ARG A 103 -0.35 -8.05 -10.81
C ARG A 103 1.11 -7.97 -10.35
N LEU A 104 2.01 -7.45 -11.19
CA LEU A 104 3.43 -7.30 -10.89
C LEU A 104 3.62 -6.29 -9.75
N VAL A 105 4.26 -6.72 -8.66
CA VAL A 105 4.68 -5.83 -7.58
C VAL A 105 5.93 -5.07 -8.03
N THR A 106 5.85 -3.76 -8.13
CA THR A 106 6.98 -2.92 -8.53
C THR A 106 7.66 -2.25 -7.35
N GLU A 107 6.92 -1.99 -6.27
CA GLU A 107 7.49 -1.40 -5.05
C GLU A 107 6.71 -1.82 -3.81
N ILE A 108 7.42 -1.94 -2.67
CA ILE A 108 6.82 -2.08 -1.34
C ILE A 108 6.99 -0.75 -0.60
N ILE A 109 5.85 -0.15 -0.27
CA ILE A 109 5.73 1.22 0.28
C ILE A 109 5.87 1.21 1.79
N SER A 110 5.17 0.28 2.44
CA SER A 110 5.16 0.20 3.90
C SER A 110 4.83 -1.21 4.35
N ASN A 111 5.39 -1.58 5.50
CA ASN A 111 5.07 -2.80 6.23
C ASN A 111 4.38 -2.39 7.54
N LEU A 112 3.06 -2.58 7.59
CA LEU A 112 2.20 -2.24 8.72
C LEU A 112 2.49 -3.13 9.94
N GLY A 113 3.05 -4.32 9.75
CA GLY A 113 3.50 -5.21 10.83
C GLY A 113 4.59 -4.60 11.71
N GLN A 114 5.46 -3.77 11.15
CA GLN A 114 6.51 -3.07 11.91
C GLN A 114 5.99 -1.90 12.77
N LEU A 115 4.72 -1.51 12.62
CA LEU A 115 4.11 -0.42 13.39
C LEU A 115 3.76 -0.80 14.83
N MET A 116 3.81 -2.09 15.15
CA MET A 116 3.31 -2.68 16.40
C MET A 116 4.42 -3.21 17.30
N ASN A 117 5.67 -2.83 17.05
CA ASN A 117 6.82 -3.17 17.90
C ASN A 117 7.27 -1.99 18.75
#